data_AF-A0A2N2DAI9-F1
#
_entry.id   AF-A0A2N2DAI9-F1
#
_cell.length_a   1.000
_cell.length_b   1.000
_cell.length_c   1.000
_cell.angle_alpha   90.00
_cell.angle_beta   90.00
_cell.angle_gamma   90.00
#
_symmetry.space_group_name_H-M   'P 1'
#
loop_
_entity.id
_entity.type
_entity.pdbx_description
1 polymer ?
#
loop_
_entity_poly.entity_id
_entity_poly.type
_entity_poly.pdbx_seq_one_letter_code
_entity_poly.pdbx_strand_id
1 'polypeptide(L)'
;ASYVAEKDYGHAIIGGETPDPDKLYNSLLAAIREHREKGIDGEDFRRQQRKTLGEFLRNFNFLEFIANNFLTYHFRDINFFDYINLLLEITREDVVTQLNELLDENFHACSIIHPRG
;
A
#
# COMPACT_ATOMS: atom_id res chain seq x y z
N ALA A 1 4.77 6.10 6.08
CA ALA A 1 5.03 4.84 5.34
C ALA A 1 4.90 5.10 3.86
N SER A 2 5.69 4.42 3.03
CA SER A 2 5.61 4.46 1.57
C SER A 2 5.64 3.04 1.00
N TYR A 3 5.15 2.90 -0.22
CA TYR A 3 5.14 1.64 -0.97
C TYR A 3 5.52 1.93 -2.42
N VAL A 4 6.35 1.06 -2.99
CA VAL A 4 6.76 1.10 -4.40
C VAL A 4 6.46 -0.27 -5.00
N ALA A 5 5.84 -0.28 -6.17
CA ALA A 5 5.60 -1.48 -6.97
C ALA A 5 5.96 -1.18 -8.43
N GLU A 6 7.03 -1.79 -8.88
CA GLU A 6 7.47 -1.79 -10.27
C GLU A 6 7.35 -3.20 -10.84
N LYS A 7 7.52 -3.33 -12.16
CA LYS A 7 7.38 -4.61 -12.86
C LYS A 7 8.26 -5.73 -12.27
N ASP A 8 9.47 -5.38 -11.84
CA ASP A 8 10.50 -6.34 -11.44
C ASP A 8 10.85 -6.27 -9.94
N TYR A 9 10.28 -5.32 -9.19
CA TYR A 9 10.52 -5.21 -7.75
C TYR A 9 9.39 -4.46 -7.03
N GLY A 10 9.25 -4.72 -5.73
CA GLY A 10 8.38 -3.95 -4.85
C GLY A 10 8.92 -3.91 -3.43
N HIS A 11 8.68 -2.81 -2.71
CA HIS A 11 9.07 -2.69 -1.30
C HIS A 11 8.18 -1.69 -0.56
N ALA A 12 8.07 -1.87 0.75
CA ALA A 12 7.45 -0.92 1.66
C ALA A 12 8.48 -0.35 2.64
N ILE A 13 8.32 0.93 3.00
CA ILE A 13 9.13 1.60 4.02
C ILE A 13 8.18 2.07 5.13
N ILE A 14 8.44 1.62 6.34
CA ILE A 14 7.69 2.00 7.54
C ILE A 14 8.68 2.49 8.58
N GLY A 15 8.42 3.66 9.15
CA GLY A 15 9.33 4.29 10.11
C GLY A 15 8.93 5.74 10.36
N GLY A 16 9.74 6.41 11.17
CA GLY A 16 9.59 7.81 11.54
C GLY A 16 10.67 8.23 12.53
N GLU A 17 10.68 9.52 12.86
CA GLU A 17 11.56 10.07 13.89
C GLU A 17 11.18 9.55 15.27
N THR A 18 12.17 9.18 16.07
CA THR A 18 11.96 8.69 17.43
C THR A 18 13.20 8.98 18.29
N PRO A 19 13.02 9.31 19.58
CA PRO A 19 14.13 9.36 20.53
C PRO A 19 14.69 7.97 20.88
N ASP A 20 13.95 6.90 20.58
CA ASP A 20 14.30 5.51 20.89
C ASP A 20 14.04 4.61 19.65
N PRO A 21 15.08 4.41 18.80
CA PRO A 21 14.97 3.61 17.58
C PRO A 21 14.68 2.13 17.84
N ASP A 22 15.28 1.54 18.89
CA ASP A 22 15.11 0.13 19.22
C ASP A 22 13.68 -0.16 19.67
N LYS A 23 13.09 0.73 20.48
CA LYS A 23 11.68 0.61 20.88
C LYS A 23 10.74 0.72 19.68
N LEU A 24 10.99 1.65 18.76
CA LEU A 24 10.18 1.79 17.55
C LEU A 24 10.27 0.53 16.69
N TYR A 25 11.48 0.03 16.44
CA TYR A 25 11.71 -1.18 15.66
C TYR A 25 10.95 -2.39 16.24
N ASN A 26 11.10 -2.66 17.54
CA ASN A 26 10.42 -3.77 18.20
C ASN A 26 8.90 -3.61 18.17
N SER A 27 8.39 -2.38 18.35
CA SER A 27 6.96 -2.09 18.32
C SER A 27 6.35 -2.28 16.92
N LEU A 28 7.07 -1.88 15.88
CA LEU A 28 6.67 -2.10 14.49
C LEU A 28 6.62 -3.59 14.16
N LEU A 29 7.66 -4.36 14.51
CA LEU A 29 7.66 -5.81 14.28
C LEU A 29 6.53 -6.51 15.04
N ALA A 30 6.29 -6.15 16.30
CA ALA A 30 5.19 -6.70 17.08
C ALA A 30 3.82 -6.42 16.43
N ALA A 31 3.60 -5.18 15.98
CA ALA A 31 2.37 -4.80 15.29
C ALA A 31 2.19 -5.55 13.96
N ILE A 32 3.27 -5.70 13.18
CA ILE A 32 3.26 -6.46 11.92
C ILE A 32 2.87 -7.92 12.19
N ARG A 33 3.50 -8.58 13.18
CA ARG A 33 3.16 -9.96 13.58
C ARG A 33 1.68 -10.08 13.95
N GLU A 34 1.20 -9.21 14.82
CA GLU A 34 -0.20 -9.21 15.25
C GLU A 34 -1.15 -9.10 14.06
N HIS A 35 -0.86 -8.19 13.12
CA HIS A 35 -1.74 -7.98 11.96
C HIS A 35 -1.66 -9.12 10.94
N ARG A 36 -0.51 -9.77 10.79
CA ARG A 36 -0.38 -10.98 9.96
C ARG A 36 -1.15 -12.15 10.56
N GLU A 37 -1.09 -12.36 11.87
CA GLU A 37 -1.81 -13.43 12.57
C GLU A 37 -3.33 -13.19 12.60
N LYS A 38 -3.75 -11.97 12.91
CA LYS A 38 -5.15 -11.57 13.01
C LYS A 38 -5.82 -11.45 11.63
N GLY A 39 -5.04 -11.11 10.61
CA GLY A 39 -5.52 -10.77 9.28
C GLY A 39 -6.26 -9.43 9.23
N ILE A 40 -6.89 -9.16 8.09
CA ILE A 40 -7.67 -7.94 7.86
C ILE A 40 -9.14 -8.18 8.23
N ASP A 41 -9.77 -7.26 8.94
CA ASP A 41 -11.21 -7.34 9.23
C ASP A 41 -12.05 -7.09 7.96
N GLY A 42 -13.17 -7.81 7.82
CA GLY A 42 -14.00 -7.73 6.61
C GLY A 42 -14.78 -6.42 6.44
N GLU A 43 -15.16 -5.74 7.53
CA GLU A 43 -15.75 -4.40 7.47
C GLU A 43 -14.67 -3.35 7.17
N ASP A 44 -13.48 -3.49 7.75
CA ASP A 44 -12.33 -2.63 7.46
C ASP A 44 -11.93 -2.69 5.99
N PHE A 45 -11.83 -3.90 5.43
CA PHE A 45 -11.58 -4.12 4.01
C PHE A 45 -12.62 -3.41 3.14
N ARG A 46 -13.91 -3.68 3.36
CA ARG A 46 -15.00 -3.05 2.59
C ARG A 46 -15.03 -1.54 2.73
N ARG A 47 -14.73 -1.01 3.91
CA ARG A 47 -14.62 0.44 4.14
C ARG A 47 -13.48 1.03 3.32
N GLN A 48 -12.33 0.38 3.31
CA GLN A 48 -11.17 0.87 2.55
C GLN A 48 -11.39 0.75 1.04
N GLN A 49 -11.96 -0.35 0.55
CA GLN A 49 -12.32 -0.52 -0.87
C GLN A 49 -13.28 0.59 -1.33
N ARG A 50 -14.34 0.89 -0.57
CA ARG A 50 -15.27 1.99 -0.86
C ARG A 50 -14.57 3.35 -0.86
N LYS A 51 -13.67 3.59 0.10
CA LYS A 51 -12.91 4.84 0.19
C LYS A 51 -12.02 5.02 -1.05
N THR A 52 -11.24 4.01 -1.42
CA THR A 52 -10.34 4.03 -2.57
C THR A 52 -11.11 4.21 -3.89
N LEU A 53 -12.24 3.50 -4.06
CA LEU A 53 -13.12 3.69 -5.20
C LEU A 53 -13.65 5.13 -5.27
N GLY A 54 -14.13 5.67 -4.15
CA GLY A 54 -14.62 7.04 -4.08
C GLY A 54 -13.54 8.09 -4.37
N GLU A 55 -12.31 7.88 -3.89
CA GLU A 55 -11.14 8.72 -4.22
C GLU A 55 -10.83 8.69 -5.72
N PHE A 56 -10.79 7.50 -6.33
CA PHE A 56 -10.57 7.36 -7.76
C PHE A 56 -11.66 8.04 -8.59
N LEU A 57 -12.93 7.85 -8.23
CA LEU A 57 -14.06 8.51 -8.92
C LEU A 57 -14.00 10.04 -8.80
N ARG A 58 -13.62 10.58 -7.64
CA ARG A 58 -13.45 12.03 -7.48
C ARG A 58 -12.38 12.60 -8.40
N ASN A 59 -11.37 11.83 -8.75
CA ASN A 59 -10.30 12.29 -9.63
C ASN A 59 -10.78 12.60 -11.06
N PHE A 60 -11.92 12.06 -11.50
CA PHE A 60 -12.54 12.41 -12.78
C PHE A 60 -13.11 13.83 -12.82
N ASN A 61 -13.22 14.51 -11.69
CA ASN A 61 -13.61 15.93 -11.67
C ASN A 61 -12.45 16.87 -12.05
N PHE A 62 -11.21 16.35 -12.16
CA PHE A 62 -10.03 17.13 -12.50
C PHE A 62 -9.55 16.78 -13.90
N LEU A 63 -9.61 17.75 -14.82
CA LEU A 63 -9.21 17.56 -16.22
C LEU A 63 -7.73 17.17 -16.32
N GLU A 64 -6.89 17.75 -15.47
CA GLU A 64 -5.46 17.47 -15.39
C GLU A 64 -5.19 16.00 -15.04
N PHE A 65 -5.97 15.43 -14.12
CA PHE A 65 -5.83 14.01 -13.77
C PHE A 65 -6.20 13.12 -14.95
N ILE A 66 -7.31 13.42 -15.63
CA ILE A 66 -7.75 12.68 -16.82
C ILE A 66 -6.69 12.77 -17.92
N ALA A 67 -6.19 13.97 -18.24
CA ALA A 67 -5.22 14.16 -19.32
C ALA A 67 -3.90 13.40 -19.08
N ASN A 68 -3.37 13.47 -17.85
CA ASN A 68 -2.11 12.79 -17.50
C ASN A 68 -2.26 11.26 -17.48
N ASN A 69 -3.37 10.75 -16.94
CA ASN A 69 -3.56 9.31 -16.79
C ASN A 69 -4.07 8.66 -18.07
N PHE A 70 -5.08 9.25 -18.74
CA PHE A 70 -5.69 8.66 -19.92
C PHE A 70 -4.67 8.34 -21.02
N LEU A 71 -3.77 9.29 -21.32
CA LEU A 71 -2.71 9.07 -22.31
C LEU A 71 -1.73 7.98 -21.84
N THR A 72 -1.33 7.98 -20.56
CA THR A 72 -0.42 6.98 -19.99
C THR A 72 -0.98 5.57 -20.08
N TYR A 73 -2.26 5.38 -19.73
CA TYR A 73 -2.93 4.09 -19.82
C TYR A 73 -3.16 3.67 -21.27
N HIS A 74 -3.55 4.60 -22.15
CA HIS A 74 -3.72 4.33 -23.58
C HIS A 74 -2.42 3.85 -24.25
N PHE A 75 -1.28 4.48 -23.97
CA PHE A 75 0.02 4.03 -24.48
C PHE A 75 0.52 2.70 -23.88
N ARG A 76 -0.09 2.24 -22.80
CA ARG A 76 0.18 0.94 -22.18
C ARG A 76 -0.84 -0.13 -22.60
N ASP A 77 -1.73 0.17 -23.56
CA ASP A 77 -2.85 -0.68 -23.96
C ASP A 77 -3.78 -1.08 -22.80
N ILE A 78 -3.86 -0.23 -21.78
CA ILE A 78 -4.74 -0.43 -20.63
C ILE A 78 -5.93 0.51 -20.79
N ASN A 79 -7.15 -0.04 -20.73
CA ASN A 79 -8.33 0.80 -20.65
C ASN A 79 -8.46 1.37 -19.24
N PHE A 80 -8.46 2.70 -19.15
CA PHE A 80 -8.51 3.43 -17.89
C PHE A 80 -9.74 3.08 -17.02
N PHE A 81 -10.87 2.72 -17.65
CA PHE A 81 -12.08 2.32 -16.94
C PHE A 81 -11.99 0.92 -16.33
N ASP A 82 -11.10 0.06 -16.82
CA ASP A 82 -10.91 -1.29 -16.27
C ASP A 82 -10.39 -1.24 -14.84
N TYR A 83 -9.74 -0.14 -14.45
CA TYR A 83 -9.29 0.08 -13.08
C TYR A 83 -10.43 0.05 -12.05
N ILE A 84 -11.63 0.52 -12.43
CA ILE A 84 -12.81 0.47 -11.55
C ILE A 84 -13.22 -0.98 -11.30
N ASN A 85 -13.25 -1.79 -12.36
CA ASN A 85 -13.60 -3.21 -12.27
C ASN A 85 -12.56 -3.95 -11.43
N LEU A 86 -11.26 -3.71 -11.69
CA LEU A 86 -10.18 -4.29 -10.92
C LEU A 86 -10.30 -3.97 -9.42
N LEU A 87 -10.57 -2.71 -9.05
CA LEU A 87 -10.76 -2.33 -7.65
C LEU A 87 -11.91 -3.08 -6.97
N LEU A 88 -12.97 -3.39 -7.71
CA LEU A 88 -14.13 -4.13 -7.21
C LEU A 88 -13.88 -5.65 -7.15
N GLU A 89 -13.03 -6.17 -8.02
CA GLU A 89 -12.63 -7.59 -8.07
C GLU A 89 -11.64 -7.97 -6.97
N ILE A 90 -10.83 -7.02 -6.48
CA ILE A 90 -9.92 -7.26 -5.34
C ILE A 90 -10.72 -7.84 -4.17
N THR A 91 -10.23 -8.96 -3.65
CA THR A 91 -10.81 -9.65 -2.50
C THR A 91 -10.04 -9.33 -1.22
N ARG A 92 -10.65 -9.67 -0.08
CA ARG A 92 -9.97 -9.58 1.22
C ARG A 92 -8.77 -10.53 1.25
N GLU A 93 -8.92 -11.70 0.65
CA GLU A 93 -7.92 -12.76 0.59
C GLU A 93 -6.69 -12.32 -0.20
N ASP A 94 -6.86 -11.55 -1.28
CA ASP A 94 -5.75 -10.95 -2.03
C ASP A 94 -4.94 -10.00 -1.14
N VAL A 95 -5.62 -9.15 -0.36
CA VAL A 95 -4.97 -8.20 0.56
C VAL A 95 -4.26 -8.94 1.70
N VAL A 96 -4.85 -10.00 2.24
CA VAL A 96 -4.22 -10.83 3.27
C VAL A 96 -3.00 -11.58 2.72
N THR A 97 -3.07 -12.05 1.48
CA THR A 97 -1.93 -12.69 0.80
C THR A 97 -0.80 -11.68 0.63
N GLN A 98 -1.10 -10.50 0.08
CA GLN A 98 -0.12 -9.43 -0.10
C GLN A 98 0.49 -8.97 1.23
N LEU A 99 -0.31 -8.86 2.31
CA LEU A 99 0.16 -8.52 3.66
C LEU A 99 1.23 -9.51 4.13
N ASN A 100 0.98 -10.81 3.92
CA ASN A 100 1.85 -11.88 4.39
C ASN A 100 3.14 -12.02 3.59
N GLU A 101 3.09 -11.73 2.30
CA GLU A 101 4.26 -11.76 1.41
C GLU A 101 5.12 -10.50 1.58
N LEU A 102 4.50 -9.32 1.59
CA LEU A 102 5.21 -8.03 1.64
C LEU A 102 5.85 -7.75 2.99
N LEU A 103 5.20 -8.17 4.08
CA LEU A 103 5.66 -7.89 5.45
C LEU A 103 6.22 -9.13 6.14
N ASP A 104 6.80 -10.06 5.37
CA ASP A 104 7.51 -11.17 5.96
C ASP A 104 8.84 -10.72 6.57
N GLU A 105 9.04 -11.06 7.84
CA GLU A 105 10.21 -10.64 8.62
C GLU A 105 11.51 -11.28 8.13
N ASN A 106 11.43 -12.38 7.39
CA ASN A 106 12.62 -12.95 6.76
C ASN A 106 13.17 -12.05 5.63
N PHE A 107 12.35 -11.13 5.11
CA PHE A 107 12.66 -10.28 3.96
C PHE A 107 12.58 -8.79 4.30
N HIS A 108 13.07 -8.38 5.47
CA HIS A 108 13.13 -6.97 5.87
C HIS A 108 14.56 -6.49 6.13
N ALA A 109 14.74 -5.16 6.10
CA ALA A 109 15.97 -4.49 6.50
C ALA A 109 15.64 -3.30 7.43
N CYS A 110 16.55 -3.00 8.35
CA CYS A 110 16.44 -1.85 9.26
C CYS A 110 17.59 -0.86 9.01
N SER A 111 17.27 0.43 8.92
CA SER A 111 18.24 1.51 8.79
C SER A 111 17.92 2.59 9.82
N ILE A 112 18.89 2.91 10.68
CA ILE A 112 18.77 3.90 11.74
C ILE A 112 19.72 5.05 11.44
N ILE A 113 19.19 6.27 11.42
CA ILE A 113 19.97 7.49 11.23
C ILE A 113 20.05 8.21 12.56
N HIS A 114 21.26 8.35 13.11
CA HIS A 114 21.50 9.18 14.27
C HIS A 114 21.88 10.60 13.84
N PRO A 115 21.37 11.63 14.52
CA PRO A 115 21.86 12.99 14.28
C PRO A 115 23.37 13.01 14.57
N ARG A 116 24.14 13.68 13.72
CA ARG A 116 25.47 14.14 14.13
C ARG A 116 25.24 15.25 15.15
N GLY A 117 25.95 15.16 16.27
CA GLY A 117 25.83 16.10 17.40
C GLY A 117 25.89 17.56 16.99
#